data_AF-A0A9N8PRH0-F1
#
_entry.id   AF-A0A9N8PRH0-F1
#
_cell.length_a   1.000
_cell.length_b   1.000
_cell.length_c   1.000
_cell.angle_alpha   90.00
_cell.angle_beta   90.00
_cell.angle_gamma   90.00
#
_symmetry.space_group_name_H-M   'P 1'
#
loop_
_entity.id
_entity.type
_entity.pdbx_description
1 polymer ?
#
loop_
_entity_poly.entity_id
_entity_poly.type
_entity_poly.pdbx_seq_one_letter_code
_entity_poly.pdbx_strand_id
1 'polypeptide(L)'
;MAQTEDSSLTVLSLAEPLLAAHDSADRLTKSSLDAELEHYKDLFSKLRFSYVEQVTKEGFLKAIVADPPQLVDAAENARLEHDLAQAKAALKAKKEHTNQKVQELQELGSRLAQCESPFDTSLQPHPLTRHPAHELIQLQTTQLHALPADIHNLELTIANLKAAQEAPSSLPMLNLPLLATNRLLSEKDSDLARLDREIAQLQSTLPDKKRHVAALKADLDPVESRKRSAITDAQEAQKRRGQHSLAQDLDERGKWLKSVDSGLRLMLQI
;
A
#
# COMPACT_ATOMS: atom_id res chain seq x y z
N MET A 1 85.72 -13.75 -38.28
CA MET A 1 86.91 -13.17 -38.94
C MET A 1 86.73 -13.33 -40.44
N ALA A 2 86.24 -12.29 -41.08
CA ALA A 2 86.29 -12.11 -42.53
C ALA A 2 86.58 -10.62 -42.70
N GLN A 3 87.84 -10.29 -42.94
CA GLN A 3 88.24 -8.92 -43.30
C GLN A 3 87.85 -8.75 -44.77
N THR A 4 86.62 -8.25 -44.98
CA THR A 4 86.27 -7.62 -46.25
C THR A 4 87.06 -6.33 -46.31
N GLU A 5 88.12 -6.34 -47.11
CA GLU A 5 88.80 -5.15 -47.62
C GLU A 5 87.79 -4.38 -48.47
N ASP A 6 86.85 -3.68 -47.82
CA ASP A 6 86.08 -2.62 -48.44
C ASP A 6 87.04 -1.45 -48.65
N SER A 7 87.85 -1.56 -49.71
CA SER A 7 88.52 -0.42 -50.32
C SER A 7 87.42 0.47 -50.92
N SER A 8 86.71 1.21 -50.05
CA SER A 8 85.80 2.26 -50.48
C SER A 8 86.64 3.25 -51.27
N LEU A 9 86.45 3.22 -52.60
CA LEU A 9 86.98 4.15 -53.58
C LEU A 9 86.43 5.55 -53.25
N THR A 10 86.99 6.14 -52.20
CA THR A 10 86.63 7.46 -51.71
C THR A 10 87.18 8.42 -52.75
N VAL A 11 86.43 9.47 -53.09
CA VAL A 11 86.81 10.47 -54.11
C VAL A 11 88.25 10.98 -53.91
N LEU A 12 88.71 11.05 -52.66
CA LEU A 12 90.10 11.40 -52.28
C LEU A 12 91.15 10.39 -52.79
N SER A 13 90.87 9.09 -52.73
CA SER A 13 91.78 8.02 -53.22
C SER A 13 91.91 7.97 -54.75
N LEU A 14 90.88 8.39 -55.49
CA LEU A 14 90.92 8.50 -56.96
C LEU A 14 91.53 9.81 -57.47
N ALA A 15 91.61 10.84 -56.63
CA ALA A 15 92.16 12.15 -57.00
C ALA A 15 93.69 12.24 -56.83
N GLU A 16 94.27 11.31 -56.07
CA GLU A 16 95.72 11.25 -55.77
C GLU A 16 96.63 11.10 -57.02
N PRO A 17 96.27 10.30 -58.05
CA PRO A 17 97.05 10.21 -59.29
C PRO A 17 97.05 11.49 -60.14
N LEU A 18 96.02 12.35 -60.01
CA LEU A 18 95.94 13.63 -60.72
C LEU A 18 96.89 14.68 -60.14
N LEU A 19 97.19 14.61 -58.85
CA LEU A 19 98.14 15.52 -58.17
C LEU A 19 99.59 15.11 -58.43
N ALA A 20 99.89 13.82 -58.60
CA ALA A 20 101.23 13.31 -58.82
C ALA A 20 101.75 13.50 -60.26
N ALA A 21 100.87 13.71 -61.24
CA ALA A 21 101.24 13.75 -62.66
C ALA A 21 101.79 15.11 -63.16
N HIS A 22 101.92 16.12 -62.29
CA HIS A 22 102.39 17.46 -62.68
C HIS A 22 103.92 17.57 -62.85
N ASP A 23 104.69 16.54 -62.46
CA ASP A 23 106.17 16.61 -62.36
C ASP A 23 106.96 15.91 -63.48
N SER A 24 106.31 15.32 -64.49
CA SER A 24 107.02 14.60 -65.56
C SER A 24 107.03 15.37 -66.89
N ALA A 25 108.02 16.25 -67.06
CA ALA A 25 108.24 17.06 -68.27
C ALA A 25 108.75 16.28 -69.51
N ASP A 26 108.80 14.94 -69.47
CA ASP A 26 109.58 14.11 -70.42
C ASP A 26 108.73 13.32 -71.45
N ARG A 27 107.44 13.64 -71.66
CA ARG A 27 106.50 12.81 -72.47
C ARG A 27 105.96 13.47 -73.77
N LEU A 28 106.77 14.29 -74.45
CA LEU A 28 106.33 15.08 -75.61
C LEU A 28 106.33 14.32 -76.96
N THR A 29 105.69 13.15 -77.05
CA THR A 29 105.34 12.53 -78.36
C THR A 29 103.83 12.51 -78.54
N LYS A 30 103.34 12.81 -79.75
CA LYS A 30 101.88 12.88 -80.04
C LYS A 30 101.11 11.65 -79.57
N SER A 31 101.70 10.46 -79.74
CA SER A 31 101.10 9.21 -79.29
C SER A 31 101.06 9.02 -77.77
N SER A 32 102.03 9.56 -77.00
CA SER A 32 101.96 9.54 -75.52
C SER A 32 100.89 10.49 -75.02
N LEU A 33 100.75 11.66 -75.69
CA LEU A 33 99.75 12.65 -75.36
C LEU A 33 98.32 12.12 -75.57
N ASP A 34 98.10 11.38 -76.66
CA ASP A 34 96.80 10.74 -76.94
C ASP A 34 96.46 9.64 -75.91
N ALA A 35 97.44 8.83 -75.51
CA ALA A 35 97.25 7.81 -74.48
C ALA A 35 96.99 8.40 -73.08
N GLU A 36 97.66 9.51 -72.73
CA GLU A 36 97.41 10.26 -71.50
C GLU A 36 96.03 10.91 -71.50
N LEU A 37 95.61 11.48 -72.64
CA LEU A 37 94.25 12.02 -72.78
C LEU A 37 93.18 10.95 -72.56
N GLU A 38 93.35 9.76 -73.11
CA GLU A 38 92.43 8.64 -72.87
C GLU A 38 92.45 8.16 -71.41
N HIS A 39 93.64 8.11 -70.79
CA HIS A 39 93.76 7.80 -69.36
C HIS A 39 93.00 8.81 -68.49
N TYR A 40 93.19 10.11 -68.72
CA TYR A 40 92.50 11.14 -67.95
C TYR A 40 91.00 11.10 -68.21
N LYS A 41 90.55 10.85 -69.44
CA LYS A 41 89.11 10.68 -69.74
C LYS A 41 88.50 9.53 -68.94
N ASP A 42 89.18 8.38 -68.86
CA ASP A 42 88.71 7.23 -68.09
C ASP A 42 88.72 7.54 -66.58
N LEU A 43 89.78 8.19 -66.07
CA LEU A 43 89.87 8.61 -64.68
C LEU A 43 88.77 9.62 -64.29
N PHE A 44 88.55 10.65 -65.12
CA PHE A 44 87.46 11.61 -64.91
C PHE A 44 86.09 10.95 -65.01
N SER A 45 85.91 9.96 -65.89
CA SER A 45 84.65 9.21 -65.98
C SER A 45 84.38 8.41 -64.71
N LYS A 46 85.42 7.78 -64.15
CA LYS A 46 85.35 7.05 -62.87
C LYS A 46 85.11 7.99 -61.68
N LEU A 47 85.81 9.12 -61.62
CA LEU A 47 85.64 10.13 -60.57
C LEU A 47 84.23 10.73 -60.61
N ARG A 48 83.72 11.03 -61.81
CA ARG A 48 82.35 11.51 -62.01
C ARG A 48 81.31 10.48 -61.58
N PHE A 49 81.49 9.21 -61.96
CA PHE A 49 80.59 8.13 -61.56
C PHE A 49 80.57 7.97 -60.03
N SER A 50 81.75 7.91 -59.41
CA SER A 50 81.90 7.81 -57.95
C SER A 50 81.26 9.00 -57.22
N TYR A 51 81.47 10.23 -57.69
CA TYR A 51 80.86 11.42 -57.09
C TYR A 51 79.34 11.42 -57.20
N VAL A 52 78.78 11.12 -58.38
CA VAL A 52 77.33 11.04 -58.58
C VAL A 52 76.74 9.93 -57.71
N GLU A 53 77.39 8.78 -57.65
CA GLU A 53 76.99 7.67 -56.79
C GLU A 53 77.00 8.08 -55.32
N GLN A 54 78.06 8.74 -54.85
CA GLN A 54 78.17 9.22 -53.48
C GLN A 54 77.10 10.26 -53.14
N VAL A 55 76.91 11.29 -53.97
CA VAL A 55 75.89 12.33 -53.77
C VAL A 55 74.49 11.71 -53.77
N THR A 56 74.25 10.69 -54.61
CA THR A 56 72.96 9.99 -54.64
C THR A 56 72.76 9.12 -53.41
N LYS A 57 73.79 8.40 -52.94
CA LYS A 57 73.74 7.62 -51.70
C LYS A 57 73.49 8.52 -50.50
N GLU A 58 74.22 9.62 -50.38
CA GLU A 58 74.01 10.59 -49.30
C GLU A 58 72.65 11.27 -49.40
N GLY A 59 72.18 11.59 -50.61
CA GLY A 59 70.85 12.11 -50.86
C GLY A 59 69.75 11.13 -50.45
N PHE A 60 69.92 9.85 -50.76
CA PHE A 60 69.01 8.78 -50.36
C PHE A 60 69.00 8.58 -48.83
N LEU A 61 70.17 8.52 -48.19
CA LEU A 61 70.28 8.41 -46.74
C LEU A 61 69.66 9.62 -46.04
N LYS A 62 69.88 10.83 -46.55
CA LYS A 62 69.20 12.03 -46.04
C LYS A 62 67.69 11.95 -46.25
N ALA A 63 67.22 11.49 -47.40
CA ALA A 63 65.79 11.35 -47.67
C ALA A 63 65.10 10.32 -46.77
N ILE A 64 65.73 9.18 -46.49
CA ILE A 64 65.15 8.15 -45.60
C ILE A 64 65.25 8.51 -44.11
N VAL A 65 66.23 9.34 -43.72
CA VAL A 65 66.43 9.77 -42.32
C VAL A 65 65.72 11.09 -42.02
N ALA A 66 65.36 11.89 -43.03
CA ALA A 66 64.73 13.20 -42.86
C ALA A 66 63.40 13.14 -42.08
N ASP A 67 62.66 12.05 -42.23
CA ASP A 67 61.41 11.83 -41.50
C ASP A 67 61.41 10.40 -40.94
N PRO A 68 62.03 10.18 -39.76
CA PRO A 68 62.06 8.86 -39.16
C PRO A 68 60.63 8.44 -38.78
N PRO A 69 60.23 7.18 -39.05
CA PRO A 69 58.89 6.74 -38.73
C PRO A 69 58.64 6.86 -37.23
N GLN A 70 57.46 7.37 -36.88
CA GLN A 70 57.05 7.50 -35.49
C GLN A 70 56.94 6.09 -34.88
N LEU A 71 57.88 5.75 -33.99
CA LEU A 71 57.87 4.48 -33.29
C LEU A 71 56.82 4.56 -32.18
N VAL A 72 55.85 3.66 -32.22
CA VAL A 72 54.78 3.59 -31.21
C VAL A 72 55.39 3.12 -29.89
N ASP A 73 55.32 3.97 -28.87
CA ASP A 73 55.74 3.60 -27.52
C ASP A 73 54.71 2.64 -26.91
N ALA A 74 55.19 1.51 -26.39
CA ALA A 74 54.34 0.51 -25.74
C ALA A 74 53.61 1.09 -24.52
N ALA A 75 54.24 2.02 -23.79
CA ALA A 75 53.61 2.69 -22.65
C ALA A 75 52.48 3.64 -23.08
N GLU A 76 52.70 4.40 -24.16
CA GLU A 76 51.67 5.25 -24.75
C GLU A 76 50.50 4.42 -25.30
N ASN A 77 50.78 3.31 -25.99
CA ASN A 77 49.75 2.38 -26.47
C ASN A 77 48.91 1.82 -25.33
N ALA A 78 49.54 1.36 -24.24
CA ALA A 78 48.82 0.83 -23.08
C ALA A 78 47.90 1.89 -22.43
N ARG A 79 48.36 3.15 -22.35
CA ARG A 79 47.53 4.27 -21.87
C ARG A 79 46.35 4.53 -22.80
N LEU A 80 46.61 4.61 -24.11
CA LEU A 80 45.56 4.83 -25.11
C LEU A 80 44.53 3.69 -25.11
N GLU A 81 44.96 2.44 -24.96
CA GLU A 81 44.06 1.28 -24.82
C GLU A 81 43.17 1.40 -23.58
N HIS A 82 43.72 1.87 -22.45
CA HIS A 82 42.95 2.13 -21.24
C HIS A 82 41.91 3.22 -21.45
N ASP A 83 42.30 4.36 -22.01
CA ASP A 83 41.39 5.48 -22.29
C ASP A 83 40.29 5.08 -23.28
N LEU A 84 40.65 4.28 -24.28
CA LEU A 84 39.72 3.75 -25.28
C LEU A 84 38.73 2.76 -24.64
N ALA A 85 39.19 1.92 -23.70
CA ALA A 85 38.30 1.04 -22.94
C ALA A 85 37.30 1.82 -22.08
N GLN A 86 37.76 2.88 -21.40
CA GLN A 86 36.88 3.77 -20.63
C GLN A 86 35.86 4.49 -21.52
N ALA A 87 36.32 5.07 -22.63
CA ALA A 87 35.47 5.76 -23.59
C ALA A 87 34.43 4.82 -24.22
N LYS A 88 34.82 3.58 -24.55
CA LYS A 88 33.90 2.53 -25.04
C LYS A 88 32.84 2.18 -24.00
N ALA A 89 33.22 2.02 -22.73
CA ALA A 89 32.27 1.73 -21.66
C ALA A 89 31.26 2.88 -21.47
N ALA A 90 31.74 4.13 -21.43
CA ALA A 90 30.89 5.31 -21.33
C ALA A 90 29.94 5.45 -22.53
N LEU A 91 30.44 5.21 -23.74
CA LEU A 91 29.62 5.22 -24.96
C LEU A 91 28.54 4.14 -24.94
N LYS A 92 28.87 2.93 -24.47
CA LYS A 92 27.91 1.83 -24.35
C LYS A 92 26.80 2.17 -23.37
N ALA A 93 27.15 2.68 -22.18
CA ALA A 93 26.17 3.11 -21.18
C ALA A 93 25.25 4.22 -21.72
N LYS A 94 25.81 5.20 -22.45
CA LYS A 94 25.01 6.28 -23.05
C LYS A 94 24.09 5.77 -24.16
N LYS A 95 24.54 4.82 -24.99
CA LYS A 95 23.69 4.18 -26.02
C LYS A 95 22.53 3.41 -25.40
N GLU A 96 22.79 2.64 -24.34
CA GLU A 96 21.76 1.90 -23.59
C GLU A 96 20.68 2.84 -23.06
N HIS A 97 21.07 3.91 -22.36
CA HIS A 97 20.15 4.89 -21.80
C HIS A 97 19.36 5.64 -22.88
N THR A 98 19.99 6.02 -23.99
CA THR A 98 19.26 6.63 -25.12
C THR A 98 18.26 5.65 -25.73
N ASN A 99 18.63 4.38 -25.90
CA ASN A 99 17.71 3.35 -26.41
C ASN A 99 16.51 3.15 -25.48
N GLN A 100 16.73 3.12 -24.16
CA GLN A 100 15.65 3.05 -23.17
C GLN A 100 14.70 4.24 -23.32
N LYS A 101 15.22 5.47 -23.40
CA LYS A 101 14.39 6.66 -23.62
C LYS A 101 13.64 6.65 -24.94
N VAL A 102 14.23 6.14 -26.01
CA VAL A 102 13.54 6.00 -27.30
C VAL A 102 12.41 4.99 -27.21
N GLN A 103 12.61 3.87 -26.50
CA GLN A 103 11.55 2.89 -26.25
C GLN A 103 10.40 3.49 -25.44
N GLU A 104 10.69 4.19 -24.34
CA GLU A 104 9.69 4.91 -23.54
C GLU A 104 8.91 5.92 -24.40
N LEU A 105 9.61 6.71 -25.22
CA LEU A 105 8.95 7.67 -26.12
C LEU A 105 8.12 6.98 -27.20
N GLN A 106 8.55 5.82 -27.71
CA GLN A 106 7.78 5.06 -28.69
C GLN A 106 6.54 4.41 -28.06
N GLU A 107 6.64 3.93 -26.83
CA GLU A 107 5.50 3.43 -26.06
C GLU A 107 4.51 4.54 -25.77
N LEU A 108 4.97 5.68 -25.26
CA LEU A 108 4.14 6.86 -25.04
C LEU A 108 3.52 7.37 -26.34
N GLY A 109 4.30 7.46 -27.42
CA GLY A 109 3.83 7.85 -28.74
C GLY A 109 2.79 6.88 -29.30
N SER A 110 2.96 5.57 -29.08
CA SER A 110 1.98 4.55 -29.48
C SER A 110 0.70 4.67 -28.66
N ARG A 111 0.80 4.89 -27.34
CA ARG A 111 -0.35 5.11 -26.45
C ARG A 111 -1.08 6.40 -26.81
N LEU A 112 -0.36 7.45 -27.15
CA LEU A 112 -0.94 8.72 -27.60
C LEU A 112 -1.58 8.59 -28.97
N ALA A 113 -0.94 7.97 -29.96
CA ALA A 113 -1.54 7.72 -31.27
C ALA A 113 -2.80 6.83 -31.20
N GLN A 114 -2.87 5.94 -30.20
CA GLN A 114 -4.07 5.17 -29.88
C GLN A 114 -5.17 6.01 -29.21
N CYS A 115 -4.82 7.14 -28.58
CA CYS A 115 -5.74 8.05 -27.90
C CYS A 115 -6.14 9.27 -28.75
N GLU A 116 -5.24 9.75 -29.62
CA GLU A 116 -5.37 10.93 -30.47
C GLU A 116 -5.56 10.51 -31.94
N SER A 117 -6.75 10.00 -32.26
CA SER A 117 -7.28 10.26 -33.60
C SER A 117 -8.56 11.05 -33.43
N PRO A 118 -8.42 12.38 -33.48
CA PRO A 118 -9.23 13.10 -34.46
C PRO A 118 -8.53 14.37 -34.95
N PHE A 119 -7.90 14.33 -36.12
CA PHE A 119 -7.89 15.51 -36.99
C PHE A 119 -7.54 15.14 -38.43
N ASP A 120 -8.59 15.10 -39.25
CA ASP A 120 -8.59 15.34 -40.69
C ASP A 120 -7.67 14.49 -41.61
N THR A 121 -8.23 13.42 -42.18
CA THR A 121 -7.94 13.09 -43.58
C THR A 121 -9.19 12.47 -44.18
N SER A 122 -9.84 13.26 -45.03
CA SER A 122 -10.79 12.80 -46.02
C SER A 122 -10.16 11.65 -46.82
N LEU A 123 -10.50 10.41 -46.47
CA LEU A 123 -10.68 9.25 -47.36
C LEU A 123 -10.83 7.98 -46.50
N GLN A 124 -12.08 7.53 -46.42
CA GLN A 124 -12.56 6.21 -46.00
C GLN A 124 -12.51 5.83 -44.50
N PRO A 125 -13.67 5.54 -43.88
CA PRO A 125 -13.73 5.05 -42.50
C PRO A 125 -13.38 3.55 -42.46
N HIS A 126 -12.25 3.21 -41.83
CA HIS A 126 -12.03 1.84 -41.37
C HIS A 126 -12.69 1.65 -39.99
N PRO A 127 -13.61 0.69 -39.83
CA PRO A 127 -14.09 0.31 -38.52
C PRO A 127 -12.97 -0.47 -37.83
N LEU A 128 -12.90 -0.39 -36.49
CA LEU A 128 -12.08 -1.22 -35.59
C LEU A 128 -10.84 -0.53 -34.98
N THR A 129 -11.04 0.58 -34.25
CA THR A 129 -10.31 0.76 -32.96
C THR A 129 -11.06 1.76 -32.08
N ARG A 130 -12.12 1.27 -31.42
CA ARG A 130 -12.83 2.00 -30.36
C ARG A 130 -12.22 1.54 -29.04
N HIS A 131 -11.37 2.36 -28.42
CA HIS A 131 -10.68 2.00 -27.19
C HIS A 131 -11.61 2.20 -25.96
N PRO A 132 -11.66 1.26 -25.00
CA PRO A 132 -12.63 1.27 -23.88
C PRO A 132 -12.47 2.47 -22.93
N ALA A 133 -11.29 3.09 -22.86
CA ALA A 133 -11.04 4.25 -21.99
C ALA A 133 -11.79 5.51 -22.47
N HIS A 134 -11.87 5.72 -23.79
CA HIS A 134 -12.63 6.83 -24.36
C HIS A 134 -14.13 6.62 -24.18
N GLU A 135 -14.59 5.37 -24.30
CA GLU A 135 -15.98 5.00 -24.01
C GLU A 135 -16.33 5.24 -22.53
N LEU A 136 -15.42 4.91 -21.60
CA LEU A 136 -15.61 5.19 -20.18
C LEU A 136 -15.67 6.69 -19.88
N ILE A 137 -14.78 7.49 -20.46
CA ILE A 137 -14.77 8.95 -20.27
C ILE A 137 -16.04 9.58 -20.87
N GLN A 138 -16.48 9.10 -22.04
CA GLN A 138 -17.74 9.54 -22.64
C GLN A 138 -18.94 9.19 -21.76
N LEU A 139 -18.98 7.97 -21.22
CA LEU A 139 -20.04 7.52 -20.31
C LEU A 139 -20.04 8.33 -19.01
N GLN A 140 -18.87 8.61 -18.43
CA GLN A 140 -18.77 9.48 -17.26
C GLN A 140 -19.21 10.91 -17.57
N THR A 141 -18.88 11.42 -18.76
CA THR A 141 -19.28 12.76 -19.19
C THR A 141 -20.80 12.87 -19.35
N THR A 142 -21.46 11.85 -19.93
CA THR A 142 -22.92 11.84 -20.04
C THR A 142 -23.60 11.71 -18.69
N GLN A 143 -23.05 10.91 -17.78
CA GLN A 143 -23.53 10.82 -16.39
C GLN A 143 -23.40 12.16 -15.65
N LEU A 144 -22.26 12.85 -15.80
CA LEU A 144 -22.05 14.17 -15.20
C LEU A 144 -23.01 15.23 -15.78
N HIS A 145 -23.35 15.13 -17.06
CA HIS A 145 -24.31 16.04 -17.69
C HIS A 145 -25.76 15.76 -17.25
N ALA A 146 -26.10 14.54 -16.83
CA ALA A 146 -27.43 14.21 -16.32
C ALA A 146 -27.65 14.70 -14.87
N LEU A 147 -26.58 14.79 -14.08
CA LEU A 147 -26.65 15.09 -12.65
C LEU A 147 -27.31 16.45 -12.30
N PRO A 148 -27.08 17.56 -13.03
CA PRO A 148 -27.76 18.82 -12.75
C PRO A 148 -29.29 18.74 -12.91
N ALA A 149 -29.79 17.97 -13.88
CA ALA A 149 -31.21 17.77 -14.08
C ALA A 149 -31.82 16.95 -12.91
N ASP A 150 -31.11 15.93 -12.45
CA ASP A 150 -31.52 15.12 -11.31
C ASP A 150 -31.52 15.93 -10.01
N ILE A 151 -30.52 16.78 -9.79
CA ILE A 151 -30.47 17.70 -8.65
C ILE A 151 -31.68 18.63 -8.68
N HIS A 152 -31.98 19.23 -9.83
CA HIS A 152 -33.14 20.11 -9.97
C HIS A 152 -34.46 19.39 -9.67
N ASN A 153 -34.61 18.16 -10.18
CA ASN A 153 -35.77 17.31 -9.88
C ASN A 153 -35.88 17.01 -8.38
N LEU A 154 -34.77 16.66 -7.73
CA LEU A 154 -34.73 16.41 -6.29
C LEU A 154 -35.09 17.67 -5.49
N GLU A 155 -34.57 18.84 -5.87
CA GLU A 155 -34.92 20.11 -5.24
C GLU A 155 -36.42 20.43 -5.36
N LEU A 156 -37.00 20.23 -6.55
CA LEU A 156 -38.45 20.37 -6.76
C LEU A 156 -39.24 19.37 -5.90
N THR A 157 -38.79 18.11 -5.83
CA THR A 157 -39.47 17.11 -4.99
C THR A 157 -39.39 17.48 -3.51
N ILE A 158 -38.25 17.99 -3.02
CA ILE A 158 -38.10 18.46 -1.64
C ILE A 158 -38.99 19.67 -1.38
N ALA A 159 -39.07 20.62 -2.32
CA ALA A 159 -39.95 21.78 -2.20
C ALA A 159 -41.43 21.34 -2.12
N ASN A 160 -41.83 20.40 -2.97
CA ASN A 160 -43.17 19.83 -2.98
C ASN A 160 -43.48 19.05 -1.70
N LEU A 161 -42.54 18.23 -1.22
CA LEU A 161 -42.69 17.48 0.03
C LEU A 161 -42.77 18.41 1.24
N LYS A 162 -41.99 19.51 1.26
CA LYS A 162 -42.10 20.54 2.30
C LYS A 162 -43.43 21.29 2.25
N ALA A 163 -43.96 21.54 1.05
CA ALA A 163 -45.27 22.18 0.89
C ALA A 163 -46.44 21.24 1.21
N ALA A 164 -46.29 19.94 0.91
CA ALA A 164 -47.26 18.89 1.20
C ALA A 164 -47.17 18.39 2.65
N GLN A 165 -46.10 18.74 3.37
CA GLN A 165 -46.02 18.50 4.79
C GLN A 165 -47.10 19.36 5.47
N GLU A 166 -48.20 18.71 5.84
CA GLU A 166 -49.28 19.33 6.61
C GLU A 166 -48.72 20.00 7.86
N ALA A 167 -49.44 21.03 8.35
CA ALA A 167 -49.04 21.84 9.49
C ALA A 167 -48.44 20.96 10.60
N PRO A 168 -47.28 21.36 11.16
CA PRO A 168 -46.56 20.56 12.13
C PRO A 168 -47.55 20.08 13.18
N SER A 169 -47.70 18.76 13.27
CA SER A 169 -48.68 18.14 14.15
C SER A 169 -48.57 18.77 15.55
N SER A 170 -49.70 18.97 16.24
CA SER A 170 -49.71 19.64 17.55
C SER A 170 -48.84 18.92 18.60
N LEU A 171 -48.39 17.70 18.32
CA LEU A 171 -47.51 16.92 19.17
C LEU A 171 -46.04 17.12 18.73
N PRO A 172 -45.18 17.74 19.55
CA PRO A 172 -43.81 18.08 19.19
C PRO A 172 -42.93 16.85 18.90
N MET A 173 -43.29 15.67 19.43
CA MET A 173 -42.56 14.42 19.19
C MET A 173 -42.74 13.86 17.77
N LEU A 174 -43.81 14.24 17.07
CA LEU A 174 -44.08 13.82 15.70
C LEU A 174 -43.43 14.75 14.66
N ASN A 175 -42.85 15.88 15.09
CA ASN A 175 -42.15 16.84 14.23
C ASN A 175 -40.62 16.72 14.37
N LEU A 176 -40.13 15.63 14.94
CA LEU A 176 -38.70 15.40 15.14
C LEU A 176 -38.01 14.99 13.83
N PRO A 177 -36.77 15.44 13.57
CA PRO A 177 -35.98 14.94 12.45
C PRO A 177 -35.64 13.46 12.64
N LEU A 178 -35.39 12.74 11.53
CA LEU A 178 -35.19 11.29 11.51
C LEU A 178 -34.14 10.78 12.50
N LEU A 179 -33.04 11.53 12.69
CA LEU A 179 -32.02 11.15 13.68
C LEU A 179 -32.55 11.21 15.11
N ALA A 180 -33.39 12.20 15.43
CA ALA A 180 -33.98 12.37 16.75
C ALA A 180 -35.09 11.34 17.00
N THR A 181 -35.90 10.98 15.99
CA THR A 181 -36.89 9.90 16.11
C THR A 181 -36.23 8.54 16.34
N ASN A 182 -35.14 8.23 15.63
CA ASN A 182 -34.39 6.98 15.83
C ASN A 182 -33.75 6.89 17.22
N ARG A 183 -33.23 8.01 17.76
CA ARG A 183 -32.71 8.07 19.12
C ARG A 183 -33.81 7.82 20.15
N LEU A 184 -34.95 8.49 20.01
CA LEU A 184 -36.09 8.32 20.89
C LEU A 184 -36.62 6.89 20.84
N LEU A 185 -36.69 6.29 19.65
CA LEU A 185 -37.11 4.90 19.47
C LEU A 185 -36.18 3.95 20.22
N SER A 186 -34.86 4.10 20.06
CA SER A 186 -33.86 3.31 20.79
C SER A 186 -34.00 3.47 22.32
N GLU A 187 -34.27 4.68 22.81
CA GLU A 187 -34.54 4.92 24.23
C GLU A 187 -35.80 4.19 24.69
N LYS A 188 -36.91 4.32 23.96
CA LYS A 188 -38.16 3.61 24.28
C LYS A 188 -37.98 2.09 24.24
N ASP A 189 -37.24 1.55 23.28
CA ASP A 189 -36.95 0.12 23.19
C ASP A 189 -36.13 -0.37 24.39
N SER A 190 -35.17 0.44 24.85
CA SER A 190 -34.39 0.14 26.05
C SER A 190 -35.24 0.18 27.33
N ASP A 191 -36.18 1.12 27.43
CA ASP A 191 -37.14 1.21 28.52
C ASP A 191 -38.11 0.02 28.52
N LEU A 192 -38.62 -0.38 27.35
CA LEU A 192 -39.48 -1.55 27.20
C LEU A 192 -38.73 -2.82 27.60
N ALA A 193 -37.50 -3.01 27.13
CA ALA A 193 -36.67 -4.15 27.53
C ALA A 193 -36.36 -4.17 29.04
N ARG A 194 -36.26 -3.00 29.69
CA ARG A 194 -36.12 -2.91 31.15
C ARG A 194 -37.41 -3.35 31.85
N LEU A 195 -38.56 -2.83 31.42
CA LEU A 195 -39.86 -3.16 31.98
C LEU A 195 -40.19 -4.65 31.80
N ASP A 196 -39.87 -5.24 30.65
CA ASP A 196 -40.07 -6.67 30.41
C ASP A 196 -39.26 -7.55 31.36
N ARG A 197 -38.00 -7.16 31.67
CA ARG A 197 -37.19 -7.86 32.67
C ARG A 197 -37.79 -7.74 34.07
N GLU A 198 -38.27 -6.56 34.43
CA GLU A 198 -38.93 -6.33 35.73
C GLU A 198 -40.21 -7.16 35.86
N ILE A 199 -41.03 -7.20 34.81
CA ILE A 199 -42.23 -8.04 34.74
C ILE A 199 -41.85 -9.52 34.87
N ALA A 200 -40.82 -9.99 34.16
CA ALA A 200 -40.36 -11.38 34.26
C ALA A 200 -39.86 -11.72 35.67
N GLN A 201 -39.11 -10.81 36.31
CA GLN A 201 -38.67 -10.98 37.70
C GLN A 201 -39.84 -11.06 38.67
N LEU A 202 -40.81 -10.14 38.56
CA LEU A 202 -42.02 -10.15 39.39
C LEU A 202 -42.84 -11.43 39.16
N GLN A 203 -43.01 -11.85 37.91
CA GLN A 203 -43.70 -13.09 37.57
C GLN A 203 -43.00 -14.33 38.15
N SER A 204 -41.67 -14.34 38.22
CA SER A 204 -40.91 -15.44 38.82
C SER A 204 -41.01 -15.51 40.35
N THR A 205 -41.14 -14.36 41.03
CA THR A 205 -41.22 -14.29 42.50
C THR A 205 -42.64 -14.47 43.04
N LEU A 206 -43.65 -14.15 42.22
CA LEU A 206 -45.07 -14.28 42.54
C LEU A 206 -45.51 -15.70 42.96
N PRO A 207 -45.10 -16.82 42.31
CA PRO A 207 -45.49 -18.16 42.77
C PRO A 207 -44.92 -18.50 44.15
N ASP A 208 -43.69 -18.11 44.47
CA ASP A 208 -43.10 -18.41 45.77
C ASP A 208 -43.74 -17.59 46.90
N LYS A 209 -44.05 -16.31 46.64
CA LYS A 209 -44.85 -15.50 47.57
C LYS A 209 -46.25 -16.09 47.75
N LYS A 210 -46.90 -16.57 46.69
CA LYS A 210 -48.19 -17.28 46.78
C LYS A 210 -48.09 -18.56 47.63
N ARG A 211 -47.04 -19.36 47.45
CA ARG A 211 -46.77 -20.56 48.25
C ARG A 211 -46.53 -20.21 49.72
N HIS A 212 -45.76 -19.18 50.00
CA HIS A 212 -45.49 -18.72 51.36
C HIS A 212 -46.77 -18.24 52.07
N VAL A 213 -47.62 -17.46 51.38
CA VAL A 213 -48.93 -17.05 51.91
C VAL A 213 -49.84 -18.27 52.11
N ALA A 214 -49.84 -19.25 51.20
CA ALA A 214 -50.62 -20.47 51.36
C ALA A 214 -50.15 -21.31 52.56
N ALA A 215 -48.84 -21.42 52.80
CA ALA A 215 -48.27 -22.10 53.95
C ALA A 215 -48.65 -21.40 55.27
N LEU A 216 -48.50 -20.07 55.34
CA LEU A 216 -48.91 -19.30 56.51
C LEU A 216 -50.41 -19.41 56.80
N LYS A 217 -51.26 -19.49 55.77
CA LYS A 217 -52.70 -19.75 55.95
C LYS A 217 -52.95 -21.16 56.50
N ALA A 218 -52.27 -22.17 55.96
CA ALA A 218 -52.38 -23.55 56.46
C ALA A 218 -51.91 -23.70 57.91
N ASP A 219 -50.91 -22.91 58.34
CA ASP A 219 -50.45 -22.87 59.74
C ASP A 219 -51.41 -22.09 60.65
N LEU A 220 -52.11 -21.08 60.12
CA LEU A 220 -53.09 -20.29 60.85
C LEU A 220 -54.37 -21.09 61.15
N ASP A 221 -54.85 -21.89 60.20
CA ASP A 221 -56.07 -22.70 60.33
C ASP A 221 -56.13 -23.57 61.60
N PRO A 222 -55.11 -24.38 61.97
CA PRO A 222 -55.12 -25.16 63.21
C PRO A 222 -54.99 -24.29 64.45
N VAL A 223 -54.32 -23.14 64.38
CA VAL A 223 -54.24 -22.20 65.51
C VAL A 223 -55.61 -21.58 65.76
N GLU A 224 -56.33 -21.21 64.70
CA GLU A 224 -57.71 -20.73 64.81
C GLU A 224 -58.66 -21.82 65.31
N SER A 225 -58.54 -23.07 64.84
CA SER A 225 -59.38 -24.17 65.32
C SER A 225 -59.13 -24.48 66.79
N ARG A 226 -57.86 -24.45 67.25
CA ARG A 226 -57.49 -24.57 68.67
C ARG A 226 -58.05 -23.41 69.48
N LYS A 227 -57.96 -22.17 68.98
CA LYS A 227 -58.56 -20.99 69.63
C LYS A 227 -60.08 -21.16 69.76
N ARG A 228 -60.77 -21.59 68.68
CA ARG A 228 -62.22 -21.83 68.70
C ARG A 228 -62.60 -22.92 69.69
N SER A 229 -61.87 -24.04 69.70
CA SER A 229 -62.09 -25.16 70.64
C SER A 229 -61.85 -24.73 72.09
N ALA A 230 -60.77 -23.98 72.36
CA ALA A 230 -60.50 -23.45 73.69
C ALA A 230 -61.59 -22.46 74.16
N ILE A 231 -62.15 -21.65 73.25
CA ILE A 231 -63.28 -20.76 73.56
C ILE A 231 -64.53 -21.57 73.89
N THR A 232 -64.86 -22.62 73.10
CA THR A 232 -66.02 -23.47 73.39
C THR A 232 -65.85 -24.22 74.70
N ASP A 233 -64.66 -24.77 74.97
CA ASP A 233 -64.34 -25.44 76.23
C ASP A 233 -64.47 -24.50 77.43
N ALA A 234 -64.00 -23.25 77.30
CA ALA A 234 -64.14 -22.23 78.33
C ALA A 234 -65.62 -21.84 78.56
N GLN A 235 -66.42 -21.71 77.49
CA GLN A 235 -67.85 -21.43 77.59
C GLN A 235 -68.63 -22.60 78.21
N GLU A 236 -68.29 -23.84 77.88
CA GLU A 236 -68.88 -25.03 78.48
C GLU A 236 -68.49 -25.17 79.95
N ALA A 237 -67.23 -24.93 80.31
CA ALA A 237 -66.80 -24.88 81.70
C ALA A 237 -67.55 -23.78 82.48
N GLN A 238 -67.77 -22.61 81.87
CA GLN A 238 -68.57 -21.54 82.46
C GLN A 238 -70.03 -21.97 82.66
N LYS A 239 -70.65 -22.63 81.66
CA LYS A 239 -72.02 -23.17 81.78
C LYS A 239 -72.11 -24.26 82.83
N ARG A 240 -71.15 -25.19 82.91
CA ARG A 240 -71.09 -26.24 83.95
C ARG A 240 -70.92 -25.64 85.34
N ARG A 241 -70.10 -24.60 85.50
CA ARG A 241 -70.01 -23.86 86.77
C ARG A 241 -71.34 -23.19 87.13
N GLY A 242 -72.04 -22.57 86.18
CA GLY A 242 -73.36 -21.98 86.40
C GLY A 242 -74.44 -23.02 86.74
N GLN A 243 -74.45 -24.17 86.06
CA GLN A 243 -75.38 -25.27 86.34
C GLN A 243 -75.07 -25.96 87.67
N HIS A 244 -73.79 -26.13 88.02
CA HIS A 244 -73.40 -26.69 89.31
C HIS A 244 -73.75 -25.74 90.46
N SER A 245 -73.57 -24.43 90.27
CA SER A 245 -74.06 -23.41 91.22
C SER A 245 -75.57 -23.51 91.39
N LEU A 246 -76.33 -23.59 90.29
CA LEU A 246 -77.80 -23.70 90.35
C LEU A 246 -78.25 -25.02 91.00
N ALA A 247 -77.56 -26.13 90.73
CA ALA A 247 -77.85 -27.42 91.35
C ALA A 247 -77.55 -27.40 92.86
N GLN A 248 -76.45 -26.78 93.26
CA GLN A 248 -76.11 -26.59 94.67
C GLN A 248 -77.15 -25.70 95.38
N ASP A 249 -77.60 -24.61 94.73
CA ASP A 249 -78.67 -23.75 95.25
C ASP A 249 -80.00 -24.51 95.41
N LEU A 250 -80.33 -25.40 94.46
CA LEU A 250 -81.52 -26.25 94.54
C LEU A 250 -81.41 -27.31 95.64
N ASP A 251 -80.25 -27.92 95.83
CA ASP A 251 -80.00 -28.86 96.92
C ASP A 251 -80.06 -28.19 98.29
N GLU A 252 -79.52 -26.99 98.43
CA GLU A 252 -79.61 -26.19 99.67
C GLU A 252 -81.06 -25.85 99.99
N ARG A 253 -81.86 -25.44 98.98
CA ARG A 253 -83.31 -25.22 99.14
C ARG A 253 -84.07 -26.50 99.45
N GLY A 254 -83.70 -27.62 98.83
CA GLY A 254 -84.30 -28.93 99.09
C GLY A 254 -84.02 -29.41 100.52
N LYS A 255 -82.80 -29.22 101.02
CA LYS A 255 -82.43 -29.46 102.42
C LYS A 255 -83.24 -28.56 103.36
N TRP A 256 -83.36 -27.27 103.05
CA TRP A 256 -84.15 -26.33 103.84
C TRP A 256 -85.63 -26.74 103.89
N LEU A 257 -86.25 -27.03 102.75
CA LEU A 257 -87.65 -27.48 102.70
C LEU A 257 -87.86 -28.81 103.42
N LYS A 258 -86.95 -29.79 103.30
CA LYS A 258 -87.02 -31.03 104.08
C LYS A 258 -86.90 -30.77 105.58
N SER A 259 -86.04 -29.85 106.00
CA SER A 259 -85.94 -29.44 107.41
C SER A 259 -87.24 -28.79 107.89
N VAL A 260 -87.86 -27.94 107.07
CA VAL A 260 -89.14 -27.29 107.38
C VAL A 260 -90.28 -28.30 107.41
N ASP A 261 -90.39 -29.21 106.44
CA ASP A 261 -91.40 -30.29 106.43
C ASP A 261 -91.22 -31.22 107.63
N SER A 262 -89.97 -31.58 107.98
CA SER A 262 -89.68 -32.35 109.19
C SER A 262 -90.14 -31.62 110.46
N GLY A 263 -89.92 -30.30 110.53
CA GLY A 263 -90.42 -29.45 111.62
C GLY A 263 -91.94 -29.37 111.67
N LEU A 264 -92.61 -29.22 110.52
CA LEU A 264 -94.07 -29.18 110.43
C LEU A 264 -94.71 -30.53 110.76
N ARG A 265 -94.13 -31.65 110.30
CA ARG A 265 -94.59 -33.01 110.67
C ARG A 265 -94.44 -33.27 112.16
N LEU A 266 -93.36 -32.78 112.79
CA LEU A 266 -93.20 -32.83 114.24
C LEU A 266 -94.29 -32.01 114.96
N MET A 267 -94.73 -30.87 114.39
CA MET A 267 -95.83 -30.08 114.94
C MET A 267 -97.22 -30.69 114.69
N LEU A 268 -97.40 -31.48 113.63
CA LEU A 268 -98.66 -32.15 113.29
C LEU A 268 -98.81 -33.54 113.97
N GLN A 269 -97.81 -33.99 114.71
CA GLN A 269 -97.83 -35.24 115.49
C GLN A 269 -98.19 -35.04 116.98
N ILE A 270 -98.82 -33.92 117.32
CA ILE A 270 -99.36 -33.62 118.67
C ILE A 270 -100.84 -33.26 118.55
#